data_AF-A0A3B5QN01-F1
#
_entry.id   AF-A0A3B5QN01-F1
#
_cell.length_a   1.000
_cell.length_b   1.000
_cell.length_c   1.000
_cell.angle_alpha   90.00
_cell.angle_beta   90.00
_cell.angle_gamma   90.00
#
_symmetry.space_group_name_H-M   'P 1'
#
loop_
_entity.id
_entity.type
_entity.pdbx_description
1 polymer ?
#
loop_
_entity_poly.entity_id
_entity_poly.type
_entity_poly.pdbx_seq_one_letter_code
_entity_poly.pdbx_strand_id
1 'polypeptide(L)'
;MLLFKSSRMSGFGYSNPLWMSVDQPSESASGSDSPKLKKAEAIHLQKLEKDAADLHLSSLPSDIAETFRVWPVNLATCKLHHRWVDLAPAFWPRWLRQTDCERPEKERSCSFPKGMKCVRAQTVQIKILAWNCLEIREGSKNLKGEKCEHTEIETSGEVKRCLWRQVSHPVVTSCIGLCK
;
A
#
# COMPACT_ATOMS: atom_id res chain seq x y z
N MET A 1 29.43 1.02 0.13
CA MET A 1 29.13 1.59 1.46
C MET A 1 27.63 1.53 1.83
N LEU A 2 26.70 1.69 0.88
CA LEU A 2 25.24 1.59 1.14
C LEU A 2 24.78 0.20 1.61
N LEU A 3 25.38 -0.88 1.10
CA LEU A 3 25.04 -2.26 1.46
C LEU A 3 25.29 -2.59 2.94
N PHE A 4 26.38 -2.08 3.52
CA PHE A 4 26.73 -2.32 4.94
C PHE A 4 25.80 -1.61 5.93
N LYS A 5 25.18 -0.49 5.56
CA LYS A 5 24.17 0.19 6.41
C LYS A 5 22.81 -0.53 6.39
N SER A 6 22.47 -1.22 5.29
CA SER A 6 21.21 -1.97 5.16
C SER A 6 21.10 -3.07 6.22
N SER A 7 22.17 -3.83 6.47
CA SER A 7 22.17 -4.92 7.47
C SER A 7 21.95 -4.43 8.91
N ARG A 8 22.37 -3.20 9.25
CA ARG A 8 22.13 -2.61 10.58
C ARG A 8 20.68 -2.14 10.75
N MET A 9 20.03 -1.67 9.66
CA MET A 9 18.64 -1.22 9.67
C MET A 9 17.63 -2.38 9.75
N SER A 10 17.97 -3.55 9.20
CA SER A 10 17.20 -4.79 9.36
C SER A 10 17.04 -5.23 10.82
N GLY A 11 18.00 -4.89 11.70
CA GLY A 11 17.96 -5.19 13.14
C GLY A 11 17.01 -4.32 13.97
N PHE A 12 16.50 -3.22 13.40
CA PHE A 12 15.62 -2.28 14.13
C PHE A 12 14.11 -2.54 13.93
N GLY A 13 13.72 -3.67 13.33
CA GLY A 13 12.30 -4.04 13.22
C GLY A 13 11.48 -3.16 12.26
N TYR A 14 12.15 -2.38 11.41
CA TYR A 14 11.49 -1.52 10.41
C TYR A 14 11.06 -2.27 9.14
N SER A 15 11.26 -3.58 9.04
CA SER A 15 10.89 -4.38 7.87
C SER A 15 9.58 -5.15 8.13
N ASN A 16 8.51 -4.76 7.45
CA ASN A 16 7.26 -5.52 7.41
C ASN A 16 7.12 -6.23 6.06
N PRO A 17 7.36 -7.56 5.96
CA PRO A 17 7.39 -8.27 4.68
C PRO A 17 6.05 -8.21 3.92
N LEU A 18 4.96 -7.83 4.58
CA LEU A 18 3.69 -7.56 3.94
C LEU A 18 3.76 -6.40 2.93
N TRP A 19 4.49 -5.34 3.29
CA TRP A 19 4.47 -4.06 2.59
C TRP A 19 5.82 -3.67 1.98
N MET A 20 6.91 -4.31 2.38
CA MET A 20 8.25 -3.87 2.02
C MET A 20 9.24 -5.04 1.89
N SER A 21 10.20 -4.87 1.00
CA SER A 21 11.28 -5.81 0.73
C SER A 21 12.59 -5.06 0.50
N VAL A 22 13.70 -5.65 0.95
CA VAL A 22 15.04 -5.11 0.66
C VAL A 22 15.44 -5.42 -0.78
N ASP A 23 15.15 -6.64 -1.23
CA ASP A 23 15.46 -7.13 -2.58
C ASP A 23 14.22 -7.09 -3.47
N GLN A 24 14.44 -7.11 -4.79
CA GLN A 24 13.35 -7.09 -5.76
C GLN A 24 12.52 -8.37 -5.63
N PRO A 25 11.22 -8.27 -5.31
CA PRO A 25 10.34 -9.43 -5.25
C PRO A 25 9.99 -9.91 -6.66
N SER A 26 9.84 -11.23 -6.82
CA SER A 26 9.41 -11.81 -8.10
C SER A 26 7.99 -11.37 -8.45
N GLU A 27 7.73 -11.01 -9.71
CA GLU A 27 6.38 -10.61 -10.16
C GLU A 27 5.36 -11.75 -10.04
N SER A 28 5.77 -13.02 -9.90
CA SER A 28 4.85 -14.12 -9.54
C SER A 28 4.23 -13.96 -8.13
N ALA A 29 4.78 -13.10 -7.27
CA ALA A 29 4.17 -12.66 -6.01
C ALA A 29 3.18 -11.49 -6.21
N SER A 30 2.81 -11.17 -7.45
CA SER A 30 1.75 -10.23 -7.85
C SER A 30 0.34 -10.79 -7.74
N GLY A 31 0.16 -12.04 -7.33
CA GLY A 31 -1.10 -12.48 -6.72
C GLY A 31 -1.27 -11.81 -5.35
N SER A 32 -2.50 -11.62 -4.89
CA SER A 32 -2.89 -11.01 -3.59
C SER A 32 -2.35 -11.79 -2.36
N ASP A 33 -1.14 -12.35 -2.37
CA ASP A 33 -0.67 -13.40 -1.45
C ASP A 33 -0.37 -12.95 -0.02
N SER A 34 -0.82 -11.76 0.38
CA SER A 34 -0.94 -11.50 1.81
C SER A 34 -2.22 -12.13 2.36
N PRO A 35 -2.12 -13.08 3.32
CA PRO A 35 -3.31 -13.67 3.96
C PRO A 35 -4.22 -12.63 4.62
N LYS A 36 -3.65 -11.52 5.11
CA LYS A 36 -4.41 -10.45 5.77
C LYS A 36 -5.25 -9.64 4.79
N LEU A 37 -4.72 -9.42 3.59
CA LEU A 37 -5.39 -8.67 2.53
C LEU A 37 -6.53 -9.48 1.93
N LYS A 38 -6.27 -10.75 1.59
CA LYS A 38 -7.30 -11.71 1.15
C LYS A 38 -8.42 -11.86 2.17
N LYS A 39 -8.10 -11.87 3.47
CA LYS A 39 -9.11 -11.98 4.52
C LYS A 39 -10.06 -10.77 4.54
N ALA A 40 -9.55 -9.56 4.38
CA ALA A 40 -10.38 -8.36 4.33
C ALA A 40 -11.27 -8.34 3.07
N GLU A 41 -10.73 -8.73 1.92
CA GLU A 41 -11.50 -8.88 0.68
C GLU A 41 -12.58 -9.98 0.79
N ALA A 42 -12.25 -11.14 1.38
CA ALA A 42 -13.16 -12.26 1.57
C ALA A 42 -14.33 -11.92 2.51
N ILE A 43 -14.09 -11.16 3.58
CA ILE A 43 -15.17 -10.69 4.48
C ILE A 43 -16.16 -9.82 3.70
N HIS A 44 -15.67 -8.96 2.81
CA HIS A 44 -16.54 -8.11 2.00
C HIS A 44 -17.32 -8.93 0.96
N LEU A 45 -16.67 -9.87 0.30
CA LEU A 45 -17.30 -10.76 -0.67
C LEU A 45 -18.41 -11.60 -0.02
N GLN A 46 -18.14 -12.19 1.14
CA GLN A 46 -19.12 -12.97 1.89
C GLN A 46 -20.34 -12.13 2.28
N LYS A 47 -20.14 -10.85 2.59
CA LYS A 47 -21.25 -9.92 2.84
C LYS A 47 -22.11 -9.75 1.57
N LEU A 48 -21.49 -9.50 0.42
CA LEU A 48 -22.21 -9.35 -0.85
C LEU A 48 -22.97 -10.62 -1.23
N GLU A 49 -22.37 -11.79 -1.06
CA GLU A 49 -23.01 -13.08 -1.33
C GLU A 49 -24.22 -13.31 -0.42
N LYS A 50 -24.11 -12.94 0.87
CA LYS A 50 -25.23 -13.01 1.82
C LYS A 50 -26.36 -12.07 1.40
N ASP A 51 -26.04 -10.83 1.07
CA ASP A 51 -27.02 -9.82 0.63
C ASP A 51 -27.71 -10.27 -0.67
N ALA A 52 -26.99 -10.90 -1.59
CA ALA A 52 -27.56 -11.47 -2.82
C ALA A 52 -28.42 -12.72 -2.58
N ALA A 53 -28.03 -13.57 -1.63
CA ALA A 53 -28.79 -14.77 -1.27
C ALA A 53 -30.16 -14.44 -0.65
N ASP A 54 -30.26 -13.29 0.03
CA ASP A 54 -31.51 -12.79 0.65
C ASP A 54 -32.55 -12.32 -0.40
N LEU A 55 -32.16 -12.19 -1.67
CA LEU A 55 -33.10 -11.84 -2.75
C LEU A 55 -34.11 -12.97 -2.99
N HIS A 56 -35.39 -12.64 -2.83
CA HIS A 56 -36.52 -13.50 -3.15
C HIS A 56 -36.76 -13.55 -4.66
N LEU A 57 -36.20 -14.58 -5.32
CA LEU A 57 -36.31 -14.81 -6.77
C LEU A 57 -37.15 -16.04 -7.11
N SER A 58 -38.11 -16.40 -6.25
CA SER A 58 -38.94 -17.61 -6.38
C SER A 58 -39.86 -17.61 -7.61
N SER A 59 -40.09 -16.44 -8.21
CA SER A 59 -40.84 -16.30 -9.46
C SER A 59 -40.01 -16.60 -10.71
N LEU A 60 -38.70 -16.76 -10.58
CA LEU A 60 -37.79 -17.02 -11.69
C LEU A 60 -37.38 -18.50 -11.74
N PRO A 61 -37.11 -19.04 -12.94
CA PRO A 61 -36.39 -20.30 -13.11
C PRO A 61 -35.07 -20.32 -12.32
N SER A 62 -34.68 -21.49 -11.79
CA SER A 62 -33.56 -21.61 -10.86
C SER A 62 -32.22 -21.15 -11.46
N ASP A 63 -31.99 -21.42 -12.74
CA ASP A 63 -30.82 -21.01 -13.51
C ASP A 63 -30.73 -19.47 -13.66
N ILE A 64 -31.88 -18.85 -13.91
CA ILE A 64 -31.97 -17.39 -14.00
C ILE A 64 -31.79 -16.77 -12.61
N ALA A 65 -32.46 -17.32 -11.59
CA ALA A 65 -32.33 -16.85 -10.22
C ALA A 65 -30.88 -16.91 -9.71
N GLU A 66 -30.14 -17.98 -10.02
CA GLU A 66 -28.72 -18.10 -9.68
C GLU A 66 -27.88 -17.04 -10.39
N THR A 67 -28.11 -16.82 -11.69
CA THR A 67 -27.43 -15.78 -12.47
C THR A 67 -27.67 -14.39 -11.87
N PHE A 68 -28.91 -14.09 -11.48
CA PHE A 68 -29.28 -12.82 -10.85
C PHE A 68 -28.74 -12.65 -9.42
N ARG A 69 -28.35 -13.73 -8.73
CA ARG A 69 -27.65 -13.66 -7.45
C ARG A 69 -26.15 -13.42 -7.62
N VAL A 70 -25.53 -14.08 -8.58
CA VAL A 70 -24.08 -13.98 -8.82
C VAL A 70 -23.69 -12.68 -9.51
N TRP A 71 -24.52 -12.18 -10.43
CA TRP A 71 -24.20 -10.99 -11.21
C TRP A 71 -23.99 -9.71 -10.37
N PRO A 72 -24.87 -9.36 -9.40
CA PRO A 72 -24.67 -8.20 -8.53
C PRO A 72 -23.40 -8.31 -7.69
N VAL A 73 -23.07 -9.51 -7.21
CA VAL A 73 -21.85 -9.77 -6.43
C VAL A 73 -20.61 -9.45 -7.28
N ASN A 74 -20.55 -9.97 -8.50
CA ASN A 74 -19.45 -9.69 -9.43
C ASN A 74 -19.34 -8.21 -9.80
N LEU A 75 -20.47 -7.52 -9.95
CA LEU A 75 -20.52 -6.09 -10.25
C LEU A 75 -20.07 -5.22 -9.07
N ALA A 76 -20.46 -5.59 -7.84
CA ALA A 76 -20.17 -4.85 -6.62
C ALA A 76 -18.81 -5.16 -5.99
N THR A 77 -18.13 -6.21 -6.43
CA THR A 77 -16.82 -6.59 -5.92
C THR A 77 -15.75 -5.57 -6.33
N CYS A 78 -15.19 -4.89 -5.33
CA CYS A 78 -14.09 -3.94 -5.51
C CYS A 78 -12.75 -4.59 -5.16
N LYS A 79 -11.95 -4.90 -6.18
CA LYS A 79 -10.64 -5.54 -6.01
C LYS A 79 -9.59 -4.53 -5.57
N LEU A 80 -8.69 -4.97 -4.70
CA LEU A 80 -7.48 -4.24 -4.40
C LEU A 80 -6.38 -4.63 -5.39
N HIS A 81 -5.82 -3.63 -6.05
CA HIS A 81 -4.67 -3.81 -6.93
C HIS A 81 -3.39 -3.56 -6.13
N HIS A 82 -2.40 -4.44 -6.27
CA HIS A 82 -1.09 -4.25 -5.65
C HIS A 82 0.03 -4.43 -6.67
N ARG A 83 1.09 -3.63 -6.51
CA ARG A 83 2.30 -3.74 -7.30
C ARG A 83 3.52 -3.42 -6.46
N TRP A 84 4.64 -4.03 -6.76
CA TRP A 84 5.90 -3.67 -6.15
C TRP A 84 6.51 -2.49 -6.91
N VAL A 85 6.99 -1.50 -6.16
CA VAL A 85 7.58 -0.27 -6.69
C VAL A 85 8.96 -0.09 -6.09
N ASP A 86 9.93 0.24 -6.93
CA ASP A 86 11.27 0.66 -6.51
C ASP A 86 11.23 2.15 -6.11
N LEU A 87 11.45 2.43 -4.84
CA LEU A 87 11.51 3.80 -4.31
C LEU A 87 12.90 4.44 -4.47
N ALA A 88 13.86 3.75 -5.10
CA ALA A 88 15.26 4.14 -5.26
C ALA A 88 16.11 4.05 -3.97
N PRO A 89 17.45 4.13 -4.08
CA PRO A 89 18.36 3.91 -2.94
C PRO A 89 18.25 4.93 -1.80
N ALA A 90 17.58 6.06 -2.04
CA ALA A 90 17.31 7.07 -1.02
C ALA A 90 16.23 6.62 -0.03
N PHE A 91 15.55 5.50 -0.26
CA PHE A 91 14.53 4.95 0.62
C PHE A 91 14.90 3.56 1.11
N TRP A 92 14.49 3.26 2.34
CA TRP A 92 14.67 1.95 2.94
C TRP A 92 13.40 1.48 3.66
N PRO A 93 12.93 0.24 3.41
CA PRO A 93 13.43 -0.68 2.36
C PRO A 93 13.16 -0.14 0.95
N ARG A 94 13.99 -0.56 -0.01
CA ARG A 94 13.97 -0.04 -1.39
C ARG A 94 12.66 -0.37 -2.11
N TRP A 95 12.15 -1.59 -1.91
CA TRP A 95 10.96 -2.07 -2.59
C TRP A 95 9.74 -1.97 -1.68
N LEU A 96 8.70 -1.31 -2.18
CA LEU A 96 7.44 -1.15 -1.46
C LEU A 96 6.27 -1.75 -2.24
N ARG A 97 5.39 -2.46 -1.54
CA ARG A 97 4.13 -2.98 -2.09
C ARG A 97 3.11 -1.85 -2.06
N GLN A 98 2.99 -1.15 -3.17
CA GLN A 98 1.98 -0.12 -3.35
C GLN A 98 0.63 -0.78 -3.64
N THR A 99 -0.40 -0.36 -2.92
CA THR A 99 -1.77 -0.84 -3.08
C THR A 99 -2.73 0.31 -3.35
N ASP A 100 -3.67 0.09 -4.26
CA ASP A 100 -4.77 1.02 -4.53
C ASP A 100 -5.99 0.23 -4.98
N CYS A 101 -7.18 0.80 -4.87
CA CYS A 101 -8.36 0.16 -5.45
C CYS A 101 -8.20 0.13 -6.96
N GLU A 102 -8.60 -0.98 -7.60
CA GLU A 102 -8.63 -1.08 -9.06
C GLU A 102 -9.40 0.14 -9.59
N ARG A 103 -8.69 1.05 -10.27
CA ARG A 103 -9.32 2.20 -10.88
C ARG A 103 -10.03 1.66 -12.11
N PRO A 104 -11.36 1.67 -12.15
CA PRO A 104 -12.03 1.29 -13.37
C PRO A 104 -11.55 2.26 -14.44
N GLU A 105 -10.98 1.75 -15.53
CA GLU A 105 -10.33 2.54 -16.60
C GLU A 105 -11.25 3.58 -17.29
N LYS A 106 -12.49 3.76 -16.84
CA LYS A 106 -13.43 4.85 -17.14
C LYS A 106 -14.68 4.61 -16.31
N GLU A 107 -15.04 5.49 -15.37
CA GLU A 107 -16.39 5.67 -14.81
C GLU A 107 -17.30 4.42 -14.65
N ARG A 108 -16.75 3.24 -14.35
CA ARG A 108 -17.57 2.04 -14.14
C ARG A 108 -18.19 2.17 -12.76
N SER A 109 -19.52 2.19 -12.73
CA SER A 109 -20.24 2.02 -11.48
C SER A 109 -20.09 0.58 -11.01
N CYS A 110 -19.83 0.39 -9.72
CA CYS A 110 -19.85 -0.94 -9.09
C CYS A 110 -21.26 -1.30 -8.57
N SER A 111 -22.31 -0.69 -9.13
CA SER A 111 -23.69 -0.93 -8.72
C SER A 111 -24.64 -0.86 -9.91
N PHE A 112 -25.79 -1.50 -9.73
CA PHE A 112 -26.96 -1.35 -10.58
C PHE A 112 -28.17 -0.92 -9.75
N PRO A 113 -28.89 0.17 -10.10
CA PRO A 113 -28.53 1.13 -11.15
C PRO A 113 -27.19 1.84 -10.86
N LYS A 114 -26.66 2.50 -11.88
CA LYS A 114 -25.36 3.19 -11.78
C LYS A 114 -25.43 4.29 -10.71
N GLY A 115 -24.47 4.30 -9.79
CA GLY A 115 -24.39 5.33 -8.74
C GLY A 115 -23.21 5.16 -7.78
N MET A 116 -22.77 3.93 -7.53
CA MET A 116 -21.64 3.65 -6.64
C MET A 116 -20.32 3.53 -7.40
N LYS A 117 -19.20 3.81 -6.72
CA LYS A 117 -17.84 3.56 -7.21
C LYS A 117 -17.01 2.84 -6.16
N CYS A 118 -16.01 2.08 -6.62
CA CYS A 118 -14.98 1.56 -5.75
C CYS A 118 -14.11 2.68 -5.20
N VAL A 119 -14.04 2.77 -3.88
CA VAL A 119 -13.23 3.76 -3.16
C VAL A 119 -12.41 3.08 -2.08
N ARG A 120 -11.37 3.77 -1.61
CA ARG A 120 -10.51 3.32 -0.53
C ARG A 120 -11.31 3.30 0.77
N ALA A 121 -11.52 2.12 1.33
CA ALA A 121 -12.27 1.94 2.57
C ALA A 121 -11.37 2.10 3.78
N GLN A 122 -10.15 1.56 3.69
CA GLN A 122 -9.18 1.59 4.77
C GLN A 122 -7.79 1.89 4.20
N THR A 123 -7.10 2.82 4.84
CA THR A 123 -5.71 3.20 4.54
C THR A 123 -4.90 3.14 5.82
N VAL A 124 -3.75 2.49 5.78
CA VAL A 124 -2.82 2.38 6.92
C VAL A 124 -1.55 3.17 6.59
N GLN A 125 -1.00 3.83 7.60
CA GLN A 125 0.29 4.50 7.48
C GLN A 125 1.39 3.52 7.89
N ILE A 126 2.22 3.11 6.93
CA ILE A 126 3.45 2.38 7.21
C ILE A 126 4.60 3.36 7.38
N LYS A 127 5.64 2.95 8.10
CA LYS A 127 6.84 3.75 8.33
C LYS A 127 7.95 3.25 7.43
N ILE A 128 8.56 4.14 6.67
CA ILE A 128 9.76 3.87 5.86
C ILE A 128 10.84 4.88 6.23
N LEU A 129 12.08 4.62 5.82
CA LEU A 129 13.21 5.51 6.06
C LEU A 129 13.57 6.21 4.75
N ALA A 130 13.76 7.53 4.82
CA ALA A 130 14.21 8.37 3.73
C ALA A 130 15.56 9.00 4.08
N TRP A 131 16.52 8.88 3.17
CA TRP A 131 17.84 9.47 3.26
C TRP A 131 17.75 10.96 2.92
N ASN A 132 17.88 11.81 3.94
CA ASN A 132 17.77 13.25 3.78
C ASN A 132 19.11 13.90 4.13
N CYS A 133 19.61 14.74 3.23
CA CYS A 133 20.79 15.57 3.43
C CYS A 133 20.37 16.99 3.78
N LEU A 134 20.89 17.52 4.89
CA LEU A 134 20.74 18.90 5.29
C LEU A 134 22.04 19.66 5.00
N GLU A 135 21.90 20.83 4.40
CA GLU A 135 23.01 21.77 4.26
C GLU A 135 23.21 22.49 5.60
N ILE A 136 24.42 22.40 6.14
CA ILE A 136 24.80 23.15 7.33
C ILE A 136 25.47 24.42 6.84
N ARG A 137 24.78 25.56 6.95
CA ARG A 137 25.44 26.86 6.83
C ARG A 137 26.30 27.07 8.07
N GLU A 138 27.59 27.33 7.90
CA GLU A 138 28.50 27.66 8.98
C GLU A 138 28.04 28.96 9.69
N GLY A 139 27.20 28.81 10.72
CA GLY A 139 26.66 29.94 11.47
C GLY A 139 25.98 29.58 12.79
N SER A 140 25.65 28.30 13.04
CA SER A 140 25.03 27.87 14.30
C SER A 140 25.93 26.93 15.09
N LYS A 141 27.04 27.47 15.60
CA LYS A 141 27.81 26.85 16.69
C LYS A 141 27.00 26.97 17.97
N ASN A 142 26.11 26.01 18.24
CA ASN A 142 25.68 25.60 19.58
C ASN A 142 24.50 24.61 19.46
N LEU A 143 24.79 23.31 19.46
CA LEU A 143 23.90 22.27 19.98
C LEU A 143 24.77 21.03 20.28
N LYS A 144 25.14 20.93 21.54
CA LYS A 144 25.77 19.78 22.18
C LYS A 144 24.74 18.65 22.16
N GLY A 145 24.92 17.63 21.32
CA GLY A 145 23.93 16.55 21.21
C GLY A 145 24.39 15.39 20.33
N GLU A 146 24.76 14.30 21.00
CA GLU A 146 24.80 12.89 20.59
C GLU A 146 25.38 12.50 19.22
N LYS A 147 26.41 11.66 19.30
CA LYS A 147 27.13 11.00 18.21
C LYS A 147 26.19 10.17 17.34
N CYS A 148 25.70 10.74 16.24
CA CYS A 148 25.12 9.99 15.13
C CYS A 148 26.16 9.80 14.02
N GLU A 149 26.18 8.61 13.43
CA GLU A 149 27.13 8.14 12.41
C GLU A 149 26.99 8.96 11.10
N HIS A 150 27.69 10.10 11.02
CA HIS A 150 27.64 11.02 9.87
C HIS A 150 28.50 10.53 8.70
N THR A 151 28.05 10.83 7.49
CA THR A 151 28.87 10.81 6.28
C THR A 151 28.93 12.26 5.80
N GLU A 152 30.04 12.94 6.11
CA GLU A 152 30.33 14.29 5.64
C GLU A 152 30.93 14.16 4.24
N ILE A 153 30.27 14.75 3.24
CA ILE A 153 30.78 14.81 1.87
C ILE A 153 31.13 16.28 1.61
N GLU A 154 32.42 16.58 1.66
CA GLU A 154 32.93 17.91 1.34
C GLU A 154 32.97 18.06 -0.19
N THR A 155 32.05 18.84 -0.74
CA THR A 155 32.13 19.34 -2.11
C THR A 155 32.16 20.86 -2.02
N SER A 156 33.33 21.44 -2.30
CA SER A 156 33.56 22.88 -2.48
C SER A 156 32.67 23.81 -1.61
N GLY A 157 32.93 23.86 -0.30
CA GLY A 157 32.44 24.93 0.58
C GLY A 157 31.09 24.71 1.27
N GLU A 158 30.37 23.61 1.03
CA GLU A 158 29.10 23.30 1.71
C GLU A 158 29.18 21.96 2.47
N VAL A 159 29.19 22.01 3.80
CA VAL A 159 29.13 20.79 4.63
C VAL A 159 27.68 20.28 4.64
N LYS A 160 27.44 19.11 4.02
CA LYS A 160 26.13 18.45 4.02
C LYS A 160 26.12 17.29 5.02
N ARG A 161 25.13 17.26 5.90
CA ARG A 161 24.89 16.18 6.86
C ARG A 161 23.70 15.37 6.43
N CYS A 162 23.94 14.11 6.09
CA CYS A 162 22.89 13.19 5.68
C CYS A 162 22.53 12.20 6.78
N LEU A 163 21.23 11.99 6.99
CA LEU A 163 20.71 11.04 7.96
C LEU A 163 19.43 10.36 7.47
N TRP A 164 19.21 9.14 7.96
CA TRP A 164 17.96 8.42 7.76
C TRP A 164 16.88 9.03 8.64
N ARG A 165 15.75 9.40 8.04
CA ARG A 165 14.57 9.91 8.74
C ARG A 165 13.40 8.99 8.50
N GLN A 166 12.64 8.72 9.55
CA GLN A 166 11.38 7.99 9.42
C GLN A 166 10.33 8.90 8.78
N VAL A 167 9.71 8.42 7.72
CA VAL A 167 8.61 9.08 7.02
C VAL A 167 7.41 8.13 6.94
N SER A 168 6.21 8.70 7.01
CA SER A 168 4.97 7.93 6.90
C SER A 168 4.59 7.78 5.43
N HIS A 169 4.19 6.56 5.04
CA HIS A 169 3.75 6.24 3.69
C HIS A 169 2.38 5.56 3.73
N PRO A 170 1.38 6.06 2.99
CA PRO A 170 0.04 5.48 2.99
C PRO A 170 -0.05 4.23 2.11
N VAL A 171 -0.70 3.18 2.61
CA VAL A 171 -1.05 1.97 1.85
C VAL A 171 -2.53 1.62 2.04
N VAL A 172 -3.22 1.26 0.95
CA VAL A 172 -4.64 0.88 0.98
C VAL A 172 -4.76 -0.59 1.38
N THR A 173 -5.65 -0.88 2.34
CA THR A 173 -5.85 -2.25 2.85
C THR A 173 -7.21 -2.83 2.52
N SER A 174 -8.16 -2.00 2.08
CA SER A 174 -9.51 -2.44 1.73
C SER A 174 -10.19 -1.45 0.79
N CYS A 175 -11.04 -1.97 -0.09
CA CYS A 175 -11.85 -1.24 -1.06
C CYS A 175 -13.31 -1.63 -0.92
N ILE A 176 -14.20 -0.64 -1.04
CA ILE A 176 -15.66 -0.85 -0.97
C ILE A 176 -16.37 0.00 -2.02
N GLY A 177 -17.59 -0.41 -2.38
CA GLY A 177 -18.49 0.44 -3.16
C GLY A 177 -19.17 1.49 -2.28
N LEU A 178 -19.06 2.77 -2.63
CA LEU A 178 -19.83 3.86 -2.01
C LEU A 178 -20.50 4.73 -3.07
N CYS A 179 -21.59 5.40 -2.68
CA CYS A 179 -22.26 6.38 -3.52
C CYS A 179 -21.33 7.56 -3.84
N LYS A 180 -21.49 8.09 -5.07
CA LYS A 180 -20.90 9.36 -5.51
C LYS A 180 -21.35 10.53 -4.65
#